data_AF-A0A3C1KI18-F1
#
_entry.id   AF-A0A3C1KI18-F1
#
_cell.length_a   1.000
_cell.length_b   1.000
_cell.length_c   1.000
_cell.angle_alpha   90.00
_cell.angle_beta   90.00
_cell.angle_gamma   90.00
#
_symmetry.space_group_name_H-M   'P 1'
#
loop_
_entity.id
_entity.type
_entity.pdbx_description
1 polymer ?
#
loop_
_entity_poly.entity_id
_entity_poly.type
_entity_poly.pdbx_seq_one_letter_code
_entity_poly.pdbx_strand_id
1 'polypeptide(L)'
;DGIYMGRGRQYRSGFLDLERVEVLRGPQGTLFGKNTVAGAVNIISASPDPGEGFSGEIAASFESHDGQLLEGFVQGSLTDTFAARLAFKTRMTDGYMDNEFLNRSEGEIDETAFRLTTVWQPSDELSVNFKYSNTEYERIGSPST
;
A
#
# COMPACT_ATOMS: atom_id res chain seq x y z
N ASP A 1 -8.55 -0.26 5.99
CA ASP A 1 -9.60 0.61 5.37
C ASP A 1 -10.99 -0.02 5.22
N GLY A 2 -11.28 -1.20 5.78
CA GLY A 2 -12.64 -1.77 5.75
C GLY A 2 -13.11 -2.29 4.38
N ILE A 3 -12.34 -2.12 3.30
CA ILE A 3 -12.61 -2.72 1.99
C ILE A 3 -12.14 -4.18 1.99
N TYR A 4 -13.06 -5.11 1.72
CA TYR A 4 -12.74 -6.53 1.62
C TYR A 4 -12.03 -6.84 0.29
N MET A 5 -10.85 -7.47 0.38
CA MET A 5 -10.10 -7.96 -0.76
C MET A 5 -9.90 -9.47 -0.65
N GLY A 6 -10.77 -10.24 -1.32
CA GLY A 6 -10.80 -11.71 -1.22
C GLY A 6 -9.78 -12.45 -2.09
N ARG A 7 -9.00 -11.77 -2.94
CA ARG A 7 -8.00 -12.39 -3.82
C ARG A 7 -6.59 -12.00 -3.42
N GLY A 8 -5.67 -12.96 -3.41
CA GLY A 8 -4.30 -12.73 -2.95
C GLY A 8 -3.52 -11.63 -3.70
N ARG A 9 -3.77 -11.42 -5.00
CA ARG A 9 -3.09 -10.33 -5.71
C ARG A 9 -3.59 -8.93 -5.32
N GLN A 10 -4.79 -8.82 -4.73
CA GLN A 10 -5.38 -7.53 -4.37
C GLN A 10 -4.80 -6.95 -3.06
N TYR A 11 -4.30 -7.78 -2.14
CA TYR A 11 -3.74 -7.26 -0.87
C TYR A 11 -2.44 -6.46 -1.06
N ARG A 12 -1.74 -6.62 -2.18
CA ARG A 12 -0.42 -5.99 -2.41
C ARG A 12 -0.48 -4.47 -2.41
N SER A 13 -1.55 -3.91 -2.99
CA SER A 13 -1.81 -2.46 -2.94
C SER A 13 -1.99 -1.94 -1.51
N GLY A 14 -2.36 -2.82 -0.56
CA GLY A 14 -2.48 -2.48 0.86
C GLY A 14 -1.15 -2.08 1.50
N PHE A 15 0.00 -2.59 1.04
CA PHE A 15 1.30 -2.43 1.70
C PHE A 15 2.06 -1.13 1.40
N LEU A 16 1.57 -0.30 0.48
CA LEU A 16 2.09 1.07 0.34
C LEU A 16 1.71 1.86 1.59
N ASP A 17 2.66 2.56 2.21
CA ASP A 17 2.40 3.59 3.21
C ASP A 17 1.51 3.13 4.39
N LEU A 18 2.01 2.14 5.12
CA LEU A 18 1.31 1.48 6.22
C LEU A 18 1.46 2.24 7.53
N GLU A 19 0.35 2.42 8.22
CA GLU A 19 0.36 2.86 9.61
C GLU A 19 0.41 1.66 10.55
N ARG A 20 -0.47 0.68 10.33
CA ARG A 20 -0.53 -0.55 11.15
C ARG A 20 -1.23 -1.70 10.46
N VAL A 21 -1.00 -2.89 11.01
CA VAL A 21 -1.70 -4.13 10.64
C VAL A 21 -2.36 -4.71 11.90
N GLU A 22 -3.66 -4.95 11.82
CA GLU A 22 -4.45 -5.53 12.90
C GLU A 22 -4.80 -6.98 12.55
N VAL A 23 -4.52 -7.91 13.47
CA VAL A 23 -4.80 -9.34 13.28
C VAL A 23 -5.88 -9.79 14.25
N LEU A 24 -6.99 -10.28 13.71
CA LEU A 24 -8.10 -10.83 14.47
C LEU A 24 -8.12 -12.34 14.32
N ARG A 25 -7.96 -13.03 15.45
CA ARG A 25 -7.93 -14.50 15.50
C ARG A 25 -9.34 -15.06 15.71
N GLY A 26 -9.67 -16.09 14.94
CA GLY A 26 -10.95 -16.80 15.05
C GLY A 26 -12.13 -16.08 14.36
N PRO A 27 -13.32 -16.68 14.33
CA PRO A 27 -14.46 -16.14 13.60
C PRO A 27 -14.87 -14.73 14.06
N GLN A 28 -14.89 -13.75 13.16
CA GLN A 28 -15.25 -12.35 13.46
C GLN A 28 -16.42 -11.85 12.61
N GLY A 29 -17.56 -12.55 12.70
CA GLY A 29 -18.72 -12.31 11.82
C GLY A 29 -19.47 -10.99 12.06
N THR A 30 -19.42 -10.42 13.28
CA THR A 30 -20.13 -9.19 13.65
C THR A 30 -19.36 -7.91 13.32
N LEU A 31 -18.03 -7.90 13.46
CA LEU A 31 -17.19 -6.71 13.23
C LEU A 31 -16.68 -6.58 11.78
N PHE A 32 -16.55 -7.69 11.04
CA PHE A 32 -15.89 -7.71 9.73
C PHE A 32 -16.66 -8.43 8.61
N GLY A 33 -17.93 -8.78 8.86
CA GLY A 33 -18.85 -9.33 7.85
C GLY A 33 -18.83 -10.85 7.70
N LYS A 34 -19.69 -11.37 6.82
CA LYS A 34 -20.10 -12.80 6.77
C LYS A 34 -19.02 -13.78 6.26
N ASN A 35 -17.81 -13.32 5.94
CA ASN A 35 -16.75 -14.11 5.29
C ASN A 35 -15.46 -14.24 6.13
N THR A 36 -15.47 -13.89 7.42
CA THR A 36 -14.33 -13.99 8.35
C THR A 36 -14.38 -15.26 9.22
N VAL A 37 -14.63 -16.42 8.60
CA VAL A 37 -14.73 -17.72 9.32
C VAL A 37 -13.41 -18.14 9.98
N ALA A 38 -12.27 -17.74 9.40
CA ALA A 38 -10.94 -18.07 9.91
C ALA A 38 -10.25 -16.90 10.65
N GLY A 39 -10.90 -15.73 10.76
CA GLY A 39 -10.29 -14.49 11.22
C GLY A 39 -10.15 -13.43 10.13
N ALA A 40 -9.47 -12.33 10.46
CA ALA A 40 -9.24 -11.21 9.55
C ALA A 40 -7.86 -10.58 9.78
N VAL A 41 -7.27 -10.10 8.69
CA VAL A 41 -6.14 -9.16 8.73
C VAL A 41 -6.66 -7.84 8.17
N ASN A 42 -6.58 -6.78 8.97
CA ASN A 42 -6.96 -5.44 8.57
C ASN A 42 -5.69 -4.60 8.38
N ILE A 43 -5.51 -4.12 7.16
CA ILE A 43 -4.38 -3.28 6.77
C ILE A 43 -4.87 -1.83 6.78
N ILE A 44 -4.15 -0.98 7.50
CA ILE A 44 -4.50 0.44 7.68
C ILE A 44 -3.35 1.27 7.18
N SER A 45 -3.64 2.11 6.18
CA SER A 45 -2.66 3.07 5.69
C SER A 45 -2.59 4.29 6.56
N ALA A 46 -1.46 4.99 6.50
CA ALA A 46 -1.35 6.31 7.09
C ALA A 46 -2.38 7.28 6.47
N SER A 47 -2.79 8.26 7.27
CA SER A 47 -3.75 9.31 6.91
C SER A 47 -3.26 10.64 7.49
N PRO A 48 -3.43 11.76 6.77
CA PRO A 48 -3.14 13.08 7.31
C PRO A 48 -4.28 13.56 8.23
N ASP A 49 -4.02 14.55 9.07
CA ASP A 49 -5.02 15.21 9.92
C ASP A 49 -4.92 16.74 9.78
N PRO A 50 -6.03 17.47 9.59
CA PRO A 50 -6.02 18.93 9.68
C PRO A 50 -5.42 19.44 11.00
N GLY A 51 -4.62 20.50 10.91
CA GLY A 51 -3.85 21.03 12.03
C GLY A 51 -2.45 20.42 12.19
N GLU A 52 -2.15 19.29 11.53
CA GLU A 52 -0.78 18.79 11.45
C GLU A 52 0.08 19.65 10.51
N GLY A 53 1.32 19.90 10.91
CA GLY A 53 2.32 20.55 10.07
C GLY A 53 2.72 19.71 8.87
N PHE A 54 3.44 20.33 7.93
CA PHE A 54 4.00 19.62 6.80
C PHE A 54 5.04 18.59 7.24
N SER A 55 4.92 17.35 6.75
CA SER A 55 5.88 16.28 7.00
C SER A 55 6.03 15.38 5.78
N GLY A 56 7.15 14.67 5.71
CA GLY A 56 7.43 13.76 4.60
C GLY A 56 8.63 12.88 4.91
N GLU A 57 8.69 11.76 4.22
CA GLU A 57 9.79 10.81 4.29
C GLU A 57 10.11 10.31 2.89
N ILE A 58 11.39 10.03 2.64
CA ILE A 58 11.85 9.36 1.44
C ILE A 58 12.90 8.32 1.83
N ALA A 59 12.74 7.11 1.31
CA ALA A 59 13.64 5.99 1.50
C ALA A 59 14.05 5.43 0.15
N ALA A 60 15.35 5.18 -0.03
CA ALA A 60 15.91 4.54 -1.19
C ALA A 60 16.79 3.37 -0.76
N SER A 61 16.72 2.26 -1.47
CA SER A 61 17.55 1.08 -1.19
C SER A 61 17.98 0.36 -2.46
N PHE A 62 19.13 -0.30 -2.37
CA PHE A 62 19.65 -1.22 -3.36
C PHE A 62 19.53 -2.64 -2.81
N GLU A 63 19.00 -3.55 -3.62
CA GLU A 63 18.79 -4.96 -3.32
C GLU A 63 19.74 -5.81 -4.18
N SER A 64 19.86 -7.10 -3.87
CA SER A 64 20.59 -8.04 -4.76
C SER A 64 19.86 -8.18 -6.10
N HIS A 65 20.59 -8.60 -7.15
CA HIS A 65 20.06 -8.75 -8.52
C HIS A 65 19.54 -7.43 -9.09
N ASP A 66 20.43 -6.42 -9.02
CA ASP A 66 20.20 -5.06 -9.51
C ASP A 66 18.89 -4.42 -9.04
N GLY A 67 18.40 -4.85 -7.88
CA GLY A 67 17.14 -4.37 -7.34
C GLY A 67 17.27 -2.96 -6.79
N GLN A 68 16.26 -2.14 -7.05
CA GLN A 68 16.17 -0.78 -6.57
C GLN A 68 14.76 -0.55 -6.04
N LEU A 69 14.66 0.08 -4.87
CA LEU A 69 13.40 0.49 -4.26
C LEU A 69 13.51 1.95 -3.87
N LEU A 70 12.53 2.75 -4.31
CA LEU A 70 12.33 4.12 -3.88
C LEU A 70 10.89 4.27 -3.40
N GLU A 71 10.71 4.73 -2.17
CA GLU A 71 9.40 4.94 -1.58
C GLU A 71 9.39 6.16 -0.67
N GLY A 72 8.20 6.64 -0.37
CA GLY A 72 8.06 7.77 0.51
C GLY A 72 6.67 8.36 0.51
N PHE A 73 6.56 9.47 1.23
CA PHE A 73 5.33 10.23 1.31
C PHE A 73 5.62 11.70 1.57
N VAL A 74 4.61 12.52 1.27
CA VAL A 74 4.49 13.90 1.73
C VAL A 74 3.08 14.14 2.22
N GLN A 75 2.93 14.90 3.30
CA GLN A 75 1.62 15.27 3.82
C GLN A 75 1.63 16.66 4.47
N GLY A 76 0.44 17.18 4.70
CA GLY A 76 0.24 18.32 5.56
C GLY A 76 -1.17 18.89 5.47
N SER A 77 -1.44 19.84 6.36
CA SER A 77 -2.64 20.68 6.32
C SER A 77 -2.53 21.70 5.20
N LEU A 78 -3.50 21.72 4.28
CA LEU A 78 -3.65 22.79 3.28
C LEU A 78 -4.49 23.95 3.80
N THR A 79 -5.40 23.66 4.74
CA THR A 79 -6.17 24.63 5.52
C THR A 79 -6.32 24.11 6.96
N ASP A 80 -6.91 24.91 7.84
CA ASP A 80 -7.21 24.49 9.23
C ASP A 80 -8.17 23.29 9.32
N THR A 81 -8.88 22.99 8.23
CA THR A 81 -9.91 21.93 8.17
C THR A 81 -9.62 20.88 7.11
N PHE A 82 -8.58 21.04 6.29
CA PHE A 82 -8.29 20.14 5.17
C PHE A 82 -6.82 19.75 5.14
N ALA A 83 -6.57 18.44 5.06
CA ALA A 83 -5.24 17.88 4.96
C ALA A 83 -5.15 16.83 3.84
N ALA A 84 -3.96 16.70 3.27
CA ALA A 84 -3.69 15.78 2.18
C ALA A 84 -2.36 15.04 2.40
N ARG A 85 -2.30 13.81 1.90
CA ARG A 85 -1.13 12.94 1.91
C ARG A 85 -1.01 12.27 0.55
N LEU A 86 0.19 12.33 -0.02
CA LEU A 86 0.57 11.59 -1.21
C LEU A 86 1.70 10.64 -0.83
N ALA A 87 1.49 9.35 -1.05
CA ALA A 87 2.50 8.32 -0.90
C ALA A 87 2.80 7.64 -2.23
N PHE A 88 4.02 7.18 -2.40
CA PHE A 88 4.47 6.53 -3.62
C PHE A 88 5.50 5.43 -3.32
N LYS A 89 5.61 4.49 -4.25
CA LYS A 89 6.62 3.43 -4.25
C LYS A 89 6.93 3.04 -5.69
N THR A 90 8.20 2.87 -6.01
CA THR A 90 8.67 2.21 -7.22
C THR A 90 9.71 1.16 -6.85
N ARG A 91 9.60 -0.03 -7.44
CA ARG A 91 10.53 -1.14 -7.20
C ARG A 91 10.83 -1.85 -8.52
N MET A 92 12.10 -2.00 -8.83
CA MET A 92 12.60 -2.78 -9.97
C MET A 92 13.60 -3.82 -9.48
N THR A 93 13.66 -5.00 -10.08
CA THR A 93 14.71 -6.01 -9.86
C THR A 93 14.73 -6.99 -11.02
N ASP A 94 15.93 -7.42 -11.42
CA ASP A 94 16.15 -8.33 -12.57
C ASP A 94 15.73 -9.79 -12.28
N GLY A 95 15.36 -10.09 -11.05
CA GLY A 95 14.99 -11.43 -10.62
C GLY A 95 16.17 -12.26 -10.16
N TYR A 96 15.88 -13.41 -9.56
CA TYR A 96 16.84 -14.19 -8.78
C TYR A 96 17.20 -15.54 -9.43
N MET A 97 16.73 -15.79 -10.65
CA MET A 97 16.97 -17.03 -11.38
C MET A 97 17.32 -16.73 -12.83
N ASP A 98 18.40 -17.29 -13.33
CA ASP A 98 18.71 -17.28 -14.76
C ASP A 98 18.14 -18.52 -15.44
N ASN A 99 17.33 -18.30 -16.47
CA ASN A 99 16.79 -19.36 -17.30
C ASN A 99 17.64 -19.51 -18.56
N GLU A 100 18.62 -20.40 -18.48
CA GLU A 100 19.54 -20.73 -19.58
C GLU A 100 18.82 -21.22 -20.86
N PHE A 101 17.64 -21.85 -20.73
CA PHE A 101 16.87 -22.34 -21.88
C PHE A 101 16.17 -21.21 -22.64
N LEU A 102 15.65 -20.20 -21.91
CA LEU A 102 15.00 -19.02 -22.49
C LEU A 102 15.94 -17.82 -22.66
N ASN A 103 17.20 -17.96 -22.20
CA ASN A 103 18.23 -16.93 -22.19
C ASN A 103 17.74 -15.60 -21.60
N ARG A 104 17.12 -15.66 -20.42
CA ARG A 104 16.58 -14.51 -19.67
C ARG A 104 16.56 -14.76 -18.16
N SER A 105 16.53 -13.69 -17.37
CA SER A 105 16.29 -13.77 -15.93
C SER A 105 14.80 -13.92 -15.63
N GLU A 106 14.48 -14.60 -14.53
CA GLU A 106 13.14 -14.93 -14.06
C GLU A 106 12.98 -14.47 -12.61
N GLY A 107 11.78 -14.02 -12.27
CA GLY A 107 11.49 -13.40 -10.99
C GLY A 107 11.67 -11.89 -11.00
N GLU A 108 11.86 -11.30 -12.19
CA GLU A 108 11.90 -9.86 -12.41
C GLU A 108 10.60 -9.22 -11.91
N ILE A 109 10.70 -8.08 -11.24
CA ILE A 109 9.55 -7.31 -10.75
C ILE A 109 9.72 -5.87 -11.17
N ASP A 110 8.69 -5.31 -11.80
CA ASP A 110 8.48 -3.87 -11.93
C ASP A 110 7.18 -3.52 -11.20
N GLU A 111 7.28 -2.65 -10.20
CA GLU A 111 6.15 -2.20 -9.42
C GLU A 111 6.18 -0.68 -9.31
N THR A 112 5.07 -0.04 -9.65
CA THR A 112 4.84 1.38 -9.39
C THR A 112 3.49 1.55 -8.70
N ALA A 113 3.48 2.26 -7.58
CA ALA A 113 2.28 2.51 -6.81
C ALA A 113 2.25 3.94 -6.31
N PHE A 114 1.04 4.50 -6.23
CA PHE A 114 0.80 5.75 -5.51
C PHE A 114 -0.56 5.72 -4.82
N ARG A 115 -0.67 6.53 -3.76
CA ARG A 115 -1.91 6.74 -3.03
C ARG A 115 -2.06 8.20 -2.63
N LEU A 116 -3.20 8.77 -2.99
CA LEU A 116 -3.68 10.06 -2.49
C LEU A 116 -4.71 9.80 -1.39
N THR A 117 -4.50 10.40 -0.23
CA THR A 117 -5.46 10.42 0.88
C THR A 117 -5.74 11.86 1.26
N THR A 118 -7.02 12.22 1.43
CA THR A 118 -7.43 13.55 1.88
C THR A 118 -8.45 13.44 3.00
N VAL A 119 -8.31 14.31 3.99
CA VAL A 119 -9.22 14.42 5.14
C VAL A 119 -9.75 15.84 5.20
N TRP A 120 -11.07 15.98 5.26
CA TRP A 120 -11.75 17.25 5.40
C TRP A 120 -12.66 17.23 6.63
N GLN A 121 -12.41 18.13 7.58
CA GLN A 121 -13.14 18.33 8.82
C GLN A 121 -13.80 19.72 8.82
N PRO A 122 -14.92 19.92 8.09
CA PRO A 122 -15.58 21.23 8.03
C PRO A 122 -16.17 21.70 9.38
N SER A 123 -16.38 20.79 10.32
CA SER A 123 -16.76 21.05 11.72
C SER A 123 -16.27 19.92 12.63
N ASP A 124 -16.35 20.12 13.94
CA ASP A 124 -15.94 19.12 14.94
C ASP A 124 -16.75 17.81 14.89
N GLU A 125 -17.93 17.84 14.25
CA GLU A 125 -18.87 16.71 14.19
C GLU A 125 -18.81 15.95 12.85
N LEU A 126 -18.10 16.49 11.85
CA LEU A 126 -18.09 15.95 10.50
C LEU A 126 -16.66 15.74 9.99
N SER A 127 -16.32 14.50 9.64
CA SER A 127 -15.09 14.15 8.93
C SER A 127 -15.40 13.43 7.63
N VAL A 128 -14.87 13.94 6.53
CA VAL A 128 -14.98 13.37 5.18
C VAL A 128 -13.60 12.90 4.74
N ASN A 129 -13.50 11.60 4.44
CA ASN A 129 -12.25 10.96 4.05
C ASN A 129 -12.36 10.48 2.61
N PHE A 130 -11.40 10.86 1.77
CA PHE A 130 -11.30 10.38 0.39
C PHE A 130 -9.94 9.75 0.15
N LYS A 131 -9.92 8.62 -0.57
CA LYS A 131 -8.72 7.85 -0.86
C LYS A 131 -8.77 7.32 -2.28
N TYR A 132 -7.68 7.52 -3.01
CA TYR A 132 -7.45 6.97 -4.33
C TYR A 132 -6.08 6.31 -4.38
N SER A 133 -6.04 5.05 -4.82
CA SER A 133 -4.80 4.28 -4.94
C SER A 133 -4.73 3.61 -6.30
N ASN A 134 -3.55 3.65 -6.90
CA ASN A 134 -3.24 2.92 -8.11
C ASN A 134 -1.93 2.14 -7.92
N THR A 135 -1.88 0.95 -8.51
CA THR A 135 -0.72 0.07 -8.43
C THR A 135 -0.62 -0.68 -9.74
N GLU A 136 0.48 -0.48 -10.44
CA GLU A 136 0.91 -1.26 -11.58
C GLU A 136 1.99 -2.23 -11.09
N TYR A 137 1.82 -3.50 -11.44
CA TYR A 137 2.71 -4.57 -11.01
C TYR A 137 2.88 -5.56 -12.14
N GLU A 138 4.10 -5.63 -12.66
CA GLU A 138 4.53 -6.61 -13.63
C GLU A 138 5.51 -7.58 -12.97
N ARG A 139 5.42 -8.85 -13.37
CA ARG A 139 6.38 -9.87 -12.97
C ARG A 139 6.65 -10.79 -14.14
N ILE A 140 7.92 -10.89 -14.53
CA ILE A 140 8.39 -11.83 -15.52
C ILE A 140 9.00 -13.02 -14.77
N GLY A 141 8.64 -14.24 -15.15
CA GLY A 141 9.16 -15.43 -14.51
C GLY A 141 8.59 -15.76 -13.15
N SER A 142 7.31 -16.12 -13.14
CA SER A 142 6.70 -16.83 -12.01
C SER A 142 6.71 -18.33 -12.30
N PRO A 143 7.09 -19.19 -11.34
CA PRO A 143 6.76 -20.60 -11.45
C PRO A 143 5.23 -20.73 -11.60
N SER A 144 4.79 -21.51 -12.58
CA SER A 144 3.39 -21.85 -12.77
C SER A 144 2.97 -22.80 -11.65
N THR A 145 2.16 -22.33 -10.72
CA THR A 145 1.36 -23.17 -9.83
C THR A 145 -0.10 -22.79 -9.96
#